data_AF-A0A945XCE4-F1
#
_entry.id   AF-A0A945XCE4-F1
#
_cell.length_a   1.000
_cell.length_b   1.000
_cell.length_c   1.000
_cell.angle_alpha   90.00
_cell.angle_beta   90.00
_cell.angle_gamma   90.00
#
_symmetry.space_group_name_H-M   'P 1'
#
loop_
_entity.id
_entity.type
_entity.pdbx_description
1 polymer ?
#
loop_
_entity_poly.entity_id
_entity_poly.type
_entity_poly.pdbx_seq_one_letter_code
_entity_poly.pdbx_strand_id
1 'polypeptide(L)' 'PKRDFTILDRTWSSRLDTMVFDDKLYNSRVVIDACIPYEHIDDFPEVAMTSPELAKDVRAKFPDVFD' A
#
# COMPACT_ATOMS: atom_id res chain seq x y z
N PRO A 1 -7.55 -13.21 4.71
CA PRO A 1 -6.36 -13.41 3.87
C PRO A 1 -6.64 -13.89 2.43
N LYS A 2 -7.41 -14.97 2.20
CA LYS A 2 -7.57 -15.51 0.82
C LYS A 2 -8.54 -14.71 -0.07
N ARG A 3 -9.38 -13.83 0.49
CA ARG A 3 -10.38 -13.05 -0.26
C ARG A 3 -9.90 -11.65 -0.66
N ASP A 4 -8.77 -11.21 -0.12
CA ASP A 4 -8.37 -9.79 -0.15
C ASP A 4 -7.34 -9.53 -1.26
N PHE A 5 -7.15 -10.49 -2.18
CA PHE A 5 -6.28 -10.30 -3.34
C PHE A 5 -6.71 -11.15 -4.53
N THR A 6 -6.33 -10.71 -5.73
CA THR A 6 -6.50 -11.43 -6.99
C THR A 6 -5.15 -11.54 -7.70
N ILE A 7 -4.78 -12.76 -8.10
CA ILE A 7 -3.59 -13.01 -8.93
C ILE A 7 -3.99 -12.96 -10.40
N LEU A 8 -3.21 -12.23 -11.20
CA LEU A 8 -3.36 -12.10 -12.64
C LEU A 8 -2.13 -12.69 -13.31
N ASP A 9 -2.30 -13.84 -13.95
CA ASP A 9 -1.21 -14.52 -14.65
C ASP A 9 -0.95 -13.94 -16.04
N ARG A 10 0.32 -13.97 -16.46
CA ARG A 10 0.78 -13.52 -17.79
C ARG A 10 0.31 -12.11 -18.15
N THR A 11 0.42 -11.17 -17.22
CA THR A 11 0.23 -9.75 -17.51
C THR A 11 1.47 -9.16 -18.17
N TRP A 12 1.26 -8.17 -19.03
CA TRP A 12 2.35 -7.46 -19.68
C TRP A 12 3.23 -6.74 -18.66
N SER A 13 4.54 -6.80 -18.86
CA SER A 13 5.53 -6.11 -18.05
C SER A 13 6.48 -5.26 -18.90
N SER A 14 7.46 -4.63 -18.28
CA SER A 14 8.46 -3.80 -18.93
C SER A 14 9.83 -4.46 -18.88
N ARG A 15 10.77 -4.02 -19.73
CA ARG A 15 12.17 -4.48 -19.66
C ARG A 15 12.90 -4.08 -18.37
N LEU A 16 12.35 -3.15 -17.59
CA LEU A 16 12.91 -2.75 -16.30
C LEU A 16 12.47 -3.65 -15.14
N ASP A 17 11.49 -4.53 -15.37
CA ASP A 17 11.01 -5.44 -14.34
C ASP A 17 12.04 -6.55 -14.09
N THR A 18 12.66 -6.53 -12.91
CA THR A 18 13.68 -7.50 -12.50
C THR A 18 13.13 -8.91 -12.28
N MET A 19 11.80 -9.06 -12.24
CA MET A 19 11.12 -10.34 -12.07
C MET A 19 10.71 -10.98 -13.41
N VAL A 20 11.06 -10.36 -14.54
CA VAL A 20 10.95 -10.97 -15.87
C VAL A 20 12.29 -11.62 -16.22
N PHE A 21 12.28 -12.93 -16.45
CA PHE A 21 13.48 -13.71 -16.75
C PHE A 21 13.59 -14.12 -18.24
N ASP A 22 12.61 -13.76 -19.07
CA ASP A 22 12.58 -14.07 -20.49
C ASP A 22 12.29 -12.84 -21.38
N ASP A 23 12.45 -13.00 -22.69
CA ASP A 23 12.23 -11.91 -23.66
C ASP A 23 10.75 -11.61 -23.94
N LYS A 24 9.82 -12.41 -23.40
CA LYS A 24 8.39 -12.30 -23.70
C LYS A 24 7.69 -11.23 -22.86
N LEU A 25 8.38 -10.67 -21.86
CA LEU A 25 7.91 -9.58 -21.00
C LEU A 25 6.56 -9.85 -20.32
N TYR A 26 6.30 -11.12 -19.98
CA TYR A 26 5.14 -11.49 -19.17
C TYR A 26 5.57 -11.74 -17.74
N ASN A 27 4.75 -11.27 -16.80
CA ASN A 27 4.91 -11.56 -15.37
C ASN A 27 3.53 -11.79 -14.72
N SER A 28 3.49 -12.41 -13.55
CA SER A 28 2.28 -12.45 -12.73
C SER A 28 2.20 -11.18 -11.88
N ARG A 29 1.00 -10.62 -11.76
CA ARG A 29 0.72 -9.45 -10.92
C ARG A 29 -0.32 -9.82 -9.87
N VAL A 30 -0.32 -9.08 -8.76
CA VAL A 30 -1.32 -9.21 -7.71
C VAL A 30 -2.02 -7.88 -7.50
N VAL A 31 -3.34 -7.90 -7.44
CA VAL A 31 -4.14 -6.78 -6.95
C VAL A 31 -4.50 -7.12 -5.51
N ILE A 32 -4.09 -6.28 -4.56
CA ILE A 32 -4.36 -6.45 -3.13
C ILE A 32 -5.42 -5.42 -2.75
N ASP A 33 -6.53 -5.87 -2.19
CA ASP A 33 -7.51 -5.00 -1.56
C ASP A 33 -7.04 -4.65 -0.14
N ALA A 34 -6.46 -3.46 -0.02
CA ALA A 34 -6.01 -2.90 1.25
C ALA A 34 -6.94 -1.78 1.74
N CYS A 35 -8.20 -1.77 1.27
CA CYS A 35 -9.18 -0.78 1.65
C CYS A 35 -9.84 -1.12 2.99
N ILE A 36 -10.46 -0.11 3.61
CA ILE A 36 -11.46 -0.34 4.64
C ILE A 36 -12.68 -1.00 3.96
N PRO A 37 -13.18 -2.17 4.42
CA PRO A 37 -14.35 -2.80 3.83
C PRO A 37 -15.55 -1.86 3.90
N TYR A 38 -16.25 -1.70 2.78
CA TYR A 38 -17.34 -0.73 2.66
C TYR A 38 -18.47 -1.01 3.67
N GLU A 39 -18.78 -2.29 3.90
CA GLU A 39 -19.79 -2.75 4.87
C GLU A 39 -19.42 -2.45 6.33
N HIS A 40 -18.14 -2.16 6.59
CA HIS A 40 -17.60 -1.89 7.91
C HIS A 40 -17.13 -0.44 8.09
N ILE A 41 -17.53 0.48 7.20
CA ILE A 41 -17.02 1.86 7.27
C ILE A 41 -17.30 2.57 8.60
N ASP A 42 -18.39 2.16 9.29
CA ASP A 42 -18.82 2.73 10.56
C ASP A 42 -18.22 2.06 11.81
N ASP A 43 -17.79 0.79 11.71
CA ASP A 43 -17.29 -0.02 12.83
C ASP A 43 -15.84 -0.52 12.64
N PHE A 44 -15.19 -0.11 11.55
CA PHE A 44 -13.80 -0.44 11.29
C PHE A 44 -12.90 0.08 12.43
N PRO A 45 -11.88 -0.69 12.83
CA PRO A 45 -10.94 -0.25 13.86
C PRO A 45 -10.31 1.10 13.54
N GLU A 46 -10.07 1.89 14.58
CA GLU A 46 -9.37 3.16 14.44
C GLU A 46 -8.00 2.97 13.78
N VAL A 47 -7.71 3.81 12.78
CA VAL A 47 -6.41 3.80 12.10
C VAL A 47 -5.33 4.13 13.12
N ALA A 48 -4.30 3.30 13.18
CA ALA A 48 -3.17 3.52 14.08
C ALA A 48 -2.46 4.84 13.72
N MET A 49 -2.71 5.87 14.52
CA MET A 49 -2.11 7.20 14.37
C MET A 49 -1.62 7.69 15.72
N THR A 50 -0.59 8.55 15.70
CA THR A 50 -0.15 9.23 16.91
C THR A 50 -1.15 10.32 17.30
N SER A 51 -1.16 10.72 18.57
CA SER A 51 -2.08 11.77 19.01
C SER A 51 -1.74 13.11 18.32
N PRO A 52 -2.74 13.97 18.04
CA PRO A 52 -2.51 15.27 17.42
C PRO A 52 -1.51 16.16 18.19
N GLU A 53 -1.52 16.05 19.53
CA GLU A 53 -0.63 16.79 20.42
C GLU A 53 0.81 16.33 20.25
N LEU A 54 1.06 15.01 20.29
CA LEU A 54 2.39 14.46 20.10
C LEU A 54 2.91 14.75 18.69
N ALA A 55 2.06 14.66 17.66
CA ALA A 55 2.42 15.04 16.31
C ALA A 55 2.88 16.51 16.22
N LYS A 56 2.17 17.42 16.92
CA LYS A 56 2.51 18.84 16.98
C LYS A 56 3.85 19.07 17.69
N ASP A 57 4.06 18.42 18.82
CA ASP A 57 5.31 18.54 19.59
C ASP A 57 6.51 18.04 18.80
N VAL A 58 6.36 16.92 18.07
CA VAL A 58 7.41 16.37 17.20
C VAL A 58 7.73 17.32 16.06
N ARG A 59 6.72 17.89 15.39
CA ARG A 59 6.93 18.86 14.30
C ARG A 59 7.63 20.13 14.80
N ALA A 60 7.24 20.64 15.96
CA ALA A 60 7.89 21.80 16.58
C ALA A 60 9.34 21.52 16.99
N LYS A 61 9.65 20.27 17.37
CA LYS A 61 11.01 19.84 17.74
C LYS A 61 11.96 19.72 16.53
N PHE A 62 11.44 19.36 15.36
CA PHE A 62 12.23 19.11 14.15
C PHE A 62 11.76 19.96 12.96
N PRO A 63 11.77 21.30 13.05
CA PRO A 63 11.22 22.17 12.01
C PRO A 63 11.87 21.92 10.65
N ASP A 64 13.21 21.80 10.59
CA ASP A 64 13.97 21.64 9.35
C ASP A 64 13.62 20.38 8.53
N VAL A 65 12.93 19.39 9.13
CA VAL A 65 12.51 18.14 8.46
C VAL A 65 11.10 18.24 7.87
N PHE A 66 10.29 19.19 8.34
CA PHE A 66 8.87 19.34 7.99
C PHE A 66 8.55 20.63 7.22
N ASP A 67 9.56 21.41 6.84
CA ASP A 67 9.46 22.59 5.95
C ASP A 67 9.24 22.21 4.47
#